data_AF-A0A2V9UU29-F1
#
_entry.id   AF-A0A2V9UU29-F1
#
_cell.length_a   1.000
_cell.length_b   1.000
_cell.length_c   1.000
_cell.angle_alpha   90.00
_cell.angle_beta   90.00
_cell.angle_gamma   90.00
#
_symmetry.space_group_name_H-M   'P 1'
#
loop_
_entity.id
_entity.type
_entity.pdbx_description
1 polymer ?
#
loop_
_entity_poly.entity_id
_entity_poly.type
_entity_poly.pdbx_seq_one_letter_code
_entity_poly.pdbx_strand_id
1 'polypeptide(L)'
;MQNGASPERVTAFELDTAHQKIVSQNLFESATASLGDPTHGVIVGSDFYYIANSGWDTLDEHGERKSDAKATPARIMRVQLSN
;
A
#
# COMPACT_ATOMS: atom_id res chain seq x y z
N MET A 1 -15.97 -4.83 -5.23
CA MET A 1 -15.14 -5.64 -4.32
C MET A 1 -14.06 -4.74 -3.72
N GLN A 2 -14.31 -4.21 -2.53
CA GLN A 2 -13.33 -3.51 -1.69
C GLN A 2 -13.47 -4.12 -0.29
N ASN A 3 -13.05 -5.38 -0.16
CA ASN A 3 -13.04 -6.15 1.08
C ASN A 3 -11.70 -6.88 1.10
N GLY A 4 -10.75 -6.41 1.92
CA GLY A 4 -9.50 -7.11 2.26
C GLY A 4 -8.96 -8.04 1.18
N ALA A 5 -8.38 -7.49 0.12
CA ALA A 5 -7.62 -8.32 -0.81
C ALA A 5 -6.39 -8.82 -0.06
N SER A 6 -6.49 -10.02 0.52
CA SER A 6 -5.32 -10.79 0.90
C SER A 6 -4.76 -11.40 -0.40
N PRO A 7 -3.51 -11.10 -0.76
CA PRO A 7 -2.54 -10.28 -0.03
C PRO A 7 -2.59 -8.78 -0.35
N GLU A 8 -2.15 -7.97 0.62
CA GLU A 8 -1.91 -6.54 0.49
C GLU A 8 -0.99 -6.26 -0.69
N ARG A 9 -1.24 -5.16 -1.39
CA ARG A 9 -0.58 -4.85 -2.66
C ARG A 9 -0.45 -3.36 -2.91
N VAL A 10 0.67 -3.00 -3.53
CA VAL A 10 0.92 -1.66 -4.07
C VAL A 10 0.92 -1.76 -5.59
N THR A 11 -0.04 -1.09 -6.22
CA THR A 11 -0.31 -1.18 -7.65
C THR A 11 -0.48 0.21 -8.23
N ALA A 12 0.14 0.49 -9.37
CA ALA A 12 -0.21 1.63 -10.22
C ALA A 12 -1.12 1.18 -11.36
N PHE A 13 -2.11 2.02 -11.68
CA PHE A 13 -2.96 1.86 -12.85
C PHE A 13 -2.72 3.05 -13.77
N GLU A 14 -2.49 2.78 -15.04
CA GLU A 14 -2.46 3.80 -16.07
C GLU A 14 -3.88 3.96 -16.64
N LEU A 15 -4.31 5.20 -16.82
CA LEU A 15 -5.61 5.51 -17.39
C LEU A 15 -5.44 5.97 -18.84
N ASP A 16 -6.50 5.80 -19.64
CA ASP A 16 -6.58 6.46 -20.94
C ASP A 16 -6.54 8.00 -20.79
N THR A 17 -6.31 8.71 -21.89
CA THR A 17 -6.21 10.18 -21.88
C THR A 17 -7.50 10.88 -21.45
N ALA A 18 -8.64 10.19 -21.50
CA ALA A 18 -9.92 10.68 -21.01
C ALA A 18 -10.13 10.41 -19.51
N HIS A 19 -9.23 9.65 -18.87
CA HIS A 19 -9.33 9.15 -17.49
C HIS A 19 -10.61 8.33 -17.21
N GLN A 20 -11.12 7.63 -18.21
CA GLN A 20 -12.35 6.84 -18.14
C GLN A 20 -12.09 5.34 -18.08
N LYS A 21 -10.90 4.88 -18.50
CA LYS A 21 -10.56 3.46 -18.53
C LYS A 21 -9.15 3.23 -18.02
N ILE A 22 -8.96 2.14 -17.29
CA ILE A 22 -7.63 1.60 -16.99
C ILE A 22 -7.10 0.94 -18.27
N VAL A 23 -5.91 1.33 -18.71
CA VAL A 23 -5.25 0.80 -19.92
C VAL A 23 -4.04 -0.06 -19.59
N SER A 24 -3.42 0.11 -18.42
CA SER A 24 -2.35 -0.77 -17.94
C SER A 24 -2.35 -0.87 -16.40
N GLN A 25 -1.71 -1.90 -15.89
CA GLN A 25 -1.51 -2.14 -14.47
C GLN A 25 -0.05 -2.52 -14.22
N ASN A 26 0.59 -1.90 -13.23
CA ASN A 26 1.89 -2.29 -12.73
C ASN A 26 1.79 -2.67 -11.25
N LEU A 27 2.08 -3.94 -10.93
CA LEU A 27 2.11 -4.44 -9.56
C LEU A 27 3.54 -4.31 -9.02
N PHE A 28 3.75 -3.44 -8.04
CA PHE A 28 5.08 -3.20 -7.48
C PHE A 28 5.42 -4.15 -6.33
N GLU A 29 4.45 -4.37 -5.43
CA GLU A 29 4.65 -5.22 -4.27
C GLU A 29 3.33 -5.92 -3.94
N SER A 30 3.43 -7.20 -3.54
CA SER A 30 2.30 -8.01 -3.12
C SER A 30 2.77 -9.10 -2.19
N ALA A 31 2.12 -9.29 -1.06
CA ALA A 31 2.35 -10.44 -0.16
C ALA A 31 3.80 -10.62 0.34
N THR A 32 4.61 -9.57 0.34
CA THR A 32 6.00 -9.66 0.80
C THR A 32 6.04 -9.59 2.33
N ALA A 33 7.09 -10.16 2.93
CA ALA A 33 7.28 -10.07 4.38
C ALA A 33 7.51 -8.62 4.88
N SER A 34 7.83 -7.69 3.98
CA SER A 34 8.01 -6.26 4.26
C SER A 34 6.73 -5.45 4.19
N LEU A 35 5.67 -5.97 3.57
CA LEU A 35 4.41 -5.29 3.35
C LEU A 35 3.40 -5.74 4.39
N GLY A 36 3.04 -4.82 5.30
CA GLY A 36 1.92 -4.98 6.23
C GLY A 36 0.67 -4.40 5.60
N ASP A 37 -0.01 -3.49 6.31
CA ASP A 37 -1.10 -2.67 5.76
C ASP A 37 -0.56 -1.33 5.22
N PRO A 38 -0.25 -1.22 3.92
CA PRO A 38 0.28 0.01 3.35
C PRO A 38 -0.78 1.09 3.31
N THR A 39 -0.39 2.31 3.67
CA THR A 39 -1.30 3.47 3.64
C THR A 39 -0.66 4.61 2.85
N HIS A 40 -1.01 5.85 3.18
CA HIS A 40 -0.55 7.10 2.61
C HIS A 40 0.83 7.03 1.93
N GLY A 41 0.91 7.69 0.77
CA GLY A 41 2.15 7.89 0.07
C GLY A 41 2.22 9.24 -0.60
N VAL A 42 3.41 9.57 -1.08
CA VAL A 42 3.71 10.79 -1.81
C VAL A 42 4.57 10.46 -3.02
N ILE A 43 4.33 11.16 -4.11
CA ILE A 43 5.19 11.09 -5.30
C ILE A 43 6.16 12.27 -5.27
N VAL A 44 7.45 11.99 -5.38
CA VAL A 44 8.53 13.00 -5.49
C VAL A 44 9.33 12.68 -6.75
N GLY A 45 9.17 13.49 -7.79
CA GLY A 45 9.71 13.16 -9.11
C GLY A 45 9.05 11.90 -9.67
N SER A 46 9.85 10.89 -10.02
CA SER A 46 9.37 9.57 -10.47
C SER A 46 9.35 8.52 -9.35
N ASP A 47 9.62 8.89 -8.10
CA ASP A 47 9.59 7.96 -6.98
C ASP A 47 8.27 8.09 -6.19
N PHE A 48 7.60 6.96 -5.98
CA PHE A 48 6.49 6.84 -5.04
C PHE A 48 7.01 6.30 -3.71
N TYR A 49 6.83 7.10 -2.65
CA TYR A 49 7.14 6.73 -1.28
C TYR A 49 5.85 6.42 -0.54
N TYR A 50 5.80 5.33 0.22
CA TYR A 50 4.60 4.94 0.97
C TYR A 50 4.94 4.34 2.33
N ILE A 51 4.02 4.51 3.28
CA ILE A 51 4.05 3.82 4.56
C ILE A 51 3.67 2.36 4.30
N ALA A 52 4.59 1.42 4.50
CA ALA A 52 4.38 0.00 4.18
C ALA A 52 3.75 -0.82 5.31
N ASN A 53 3.87 -0.34 6.56
CA ASN A 53 3.27 -0.96 7.74
C ASN A 53 2.75 0.14 8.68
N SER A 54 1.56 0.65 8.36
CA SER A 54 0.91 1.72 9.13
C SER A 54 0.54 1.34 10.56
N GLY A 55 0.51 0.03 10.86
CA GLY A 55 0.06 -0.52 12.13
C GLY A 55 -1.46 -0.58 12.24
N TRP A 56 -2.21 -0.31 11.17
CA TRP A 56 -3.67 -0.36 11.18
C TRP A 56 -4.20 -1.78 11.46
N ASP A 57 -3.47 -2.78 11.00
CA ASP A 57 -3.67 -4.20 11.31
C ASP A 57 -3.55 -4.52 12.81
N THR A 58 -2.87 -3.67 13.59
CA THR A 58 -2.66 -3.85 15.03
C THR A 58 -3.79 -3.30 15.91
N LEU A 59 -4.74 -2.57 15.31
CA LEU A 59 -5.88 -1.98 16.00
C LEU A 59 -7.15 -2.80 15.76
N ASP A 60 -8.05 -2.81 16.75
CA ASP A 60 -9.39 -3.36 16.64
C ASP A 60 -10.39 -2.33 16.07
N GLU A 61 -11.66 -2.73 15.96
CA GLU A 61 -12.73 -1.90 15.40
C GLU A 61 -13.07 -0.65 16.23
N HIS A 62 -12.61 -0.58 17.47
CA HIS A 62 -12.75 0.59 18.34
C HIS A 62 -11.52 1.51 18.29
N GLY A 63 -10.49 1.14 17.52
CA GLY A 63 -9.22 1.85 17.45
C GLY A 63 -8.28 1.53 18.61
N GLU A 64 -8.61 0.52 19.42
CA GLU A 64 -7.77 0.07 20.53
C GLU A 64 -6.76 -0.95 20.04
N ARG A 65 -5.61 -1.04 20.72
CA ARG A 65 -4.57 -2.00 20.35
C ARG A 65 -5.02 -3.42 20.67
N LYS A 66 -4.97 -4.32 19.69
CA LYS A 66 -5.23 -5.76 19.90
C LYS A 66 -4.23 -6.34 20.92
N SER A 67 -4.71 -7.25 21.76
CA SER A 67 -3.91 -7.83 22.85
C SER A 67 -2.73 -8.68 22.36
N ASP A 68 -2.83 -9.25 21.15
CA ASP A 68 -1.80 -10.05 20.49
C ASP A 68 -0.94 -9.26 19.49
N ALA A 69 -1.18 -7.96 19.34
CA ALA A 69 -0.47 -7.13 18.37
C ALA A 69 1.02 -6.94 18.72
N LYS A 70 1.88 -7.39 17.81
CA LYS A 70 3.33 -7.16 17.87
C LYS A 70 3.68 -5.82 17.23
N ALA A 71 4.42 -4.99 17.96
CA ALA A 71 4.99 -3.78 17.37
C ALA A 71 6.08 -4.17 16.36
N THR A 72 6.03 -3.59 15.17
CA THR A 72 7.10 -3.66 14.18
C THR A 72 7.68 -2.26 13.98
N PRO A 73 8.98 -2.13 13.64
CA PRO A 73 9.54 -0.83 13.29
C PRO A 73 8.80 -0.23 12.08
N ALA A 74 8.47 1.05 12.13
CA ALA A 74 7.84 1.75 11.01
C ALA A 74 8.73 1.72 9.76
N ARG A 75 8.13 1.53 8.60
CA ARG A 75 8.80 1.37 7.31
C ARG A 75 8.18 2.29 6.27
N ILE A 76 9.03 3.12 5.67
CA ILE A 76 8.75 3.79 4.41
C ILE A 76 9.44 2.99 3.31
N MET A 77 8.69 2.64 2.27
CA MET A 77 9.19 1.97 1.08
C MET A 77 9.18 2.95 -0.09
N ARG A 78 10.00 2.65 -1.10
CA ARG A 78 10.10 3.43 -2.33
C ARG A 78 9.98 2.50 -3.52
N VAL A 79 9.17 2.91 -4.48
CA VAL A 79 9.13 2.30 -5.82
C VAL A 79 9.29 3.40 -6.85
N GLN A 80 10.03 3.12 -7.92
CA GLN A 80 10.12 4.04 -9.04
C GLN A 80 8.93 3.79 -9.95
N LEU A 81 8.14 4.84 -10.20
CA LEU A 81 7.14 4.85 -11.25
C LEU A 81 7.88 4.88 -12.57
N SER A 82 7.65 3.88 -13.42
CA SER A 82 8.18 3.87 -14.78
C SER A 82 7.76 5.17 -15.49
N ASN A 83 8.69 5.78 -16.24
CA ASN A 83 8.34 6.85 -17.18
C ASN A 83 7.61 6.30 -18.39
#